data_AF-A0A176YVH0-F1
#
_entry.id   AF-A0A176YVH0-F1
#
_cell.length_a   1.000
_cell.length_b   1.000
_cell.length_c   1.000
_cell.angle_alpha   90.00
_cell.angle_beta   90.00
_cell.angle_gamma   90.00
#
_symmetry.space_group_name_H-M   'P 1'
#
loop_
_entity.id
_entity.type
_entity.pdbx_description
1 polymer ?
#
loop_
_entity_poly.entity_id
_entity_poly.type
_entity_poly.pdbx_seq_one_letter_code
_entity_poly.pdbx_strand_id
1 'polypeptide(L)'
;MAGWEDELERWLMPFLDRLGHKTRQRMCPLYVAGLIGPGDRKSVQPMAERLASGNYDQLHHFIADGVWDATPLETELLNQADRLVGGRDAVLVIDDTSLPKKGERSVGVAAQYASALGKTANCQTLVSLTLARGEVPVMVALRLFLPDSWTSDVSRLKRARVPVEHRTPRSKPEIALAEIDRATAANVRFGCVLADAGYGLSAPFRQGLTERGLAWAVGIPRHLKVYPVDVKLVWPITKVRGKPRKHHVPDVLSIAAEQMLASAKWKAVSWRSGTKGRLKARFAALRVRTADGPPQRIWDKGQQHLPGDEAWLIGEQRASGEKKYYLANLPAATDLRTLAATIKARWICEQAHQQLKEELGLDHFEGRSWQGLHRHALMTMIAYAFLQHRRLAHAGRKKKNQRTSASANHARRTSRHRRSHPSAAVS
;
A
#
# COMPACT_ATOMS: atom_id res chain seq x y z
N MET A 1 1.35 1.69 33.14
CA MET A 1 1.54 2.03 31.71
C MET A 1 2.09 3.45 31.57
N ALA A 2 3.26 3.75 32.15
CA ALA A 2 3.83 5.10 32.13
C ALA A 2 5.02 5.12 31.14
N GLY A 3 5.04 6.07 30.19
CA GLY A 3 6.22 6.39 29.38
C GLY A 3 6.06 6.37 27.85
N TRP A 4 4.91 5.99 27.28
CA TRP A 4 4.71 6.07 25.82
C TRP A 4 4.25 7.45 25.35
N GLU A 5 3.63 8.25 26.22
CA GLU A 5 3.17 9.61 25.93
C GLU A 5 4.37 10.56 25.74
N ASP A 6 5.38 10.51 26.62
CA ASP A 6 6.65 11.27 26.42
C ASP A 6 7.41 10.83 25.16
N GLU A 7 7.34 9.54 24.83
CA GLU A 7 7.89 9.01 23.57
C GLU A 7 7.10 9.57 22.37
N LEU A 8 5.77 9.61 22.46
CA LEU A 8 4.89 10.17 21.44
C LEU A 8 5.18 11.65 21.21
N GLU A 9 5.23 12.46 22.27
CA GLU A 9 5.50 13.90 22.15
C GLU A 9 6.83 14.17 21.45
N ARG A 10 7.91 13.48 21.86
CA ARG A 10 9.21 13.58 21.20
C ARG A 10 9.17 13.13 19.75
N TRP A 11 8.47 12.05 19.45
CA TRP A 11 8.33 11.56 18.08
C TRP A 11 7.51 12.50 17.20
N LEU A 12 6.52 13.20 17.76
CA LEU A 12 5.68 14.16 17.06
C LEU A 12 6.36 15.51 16.80
N MET A 13 7.46 15.84 17.48
CA MET A 13 8.14 17.14 17.34
C MET A 13 8.31 17.62 15.88
N PRO A 14 8.80 16.80 14.93
CA PRO A 14 8.94 17.22 13.54
C PRO A 14 7.62 17.61 12.86
N PHE A 15 6.49 17.08 13.31
CA PHE A 15 5.15 17.46 12.85
C PHE A 15 4.66 18.74 13.55
N LEU A 16 4.91 18.88 14.84
CA LEU A 16 4.49 20.04 15.63
C LEU A 16 5.17 21.33 15.14
N ASP A 17 6.44 21.24 14.73
CA ASP A 17 7.18 22.35 14.13
C ASP A 17 6.51 22.87 12.85
N ARG A 18 5.72 22.04 12.16
CA ARG A 18 4.98 22.41 10.95
C ARG A 18 3.59 22.99 11.22
N LEU A 19 3.02 22.78 12.40
CA LEU A 19 1.69 23.29 12.77
C LEU A 19 1.71 24.77 13.19
N GLY A 20 2.90 25.32 13.47
CA GLY A 20 3.12 26.73 13.82
C GLY A 20 2.49 27.11 15.16
N HIS A 21 1.23 27.55 15.17
CA HIS A 21 0.59 28.15 16.34
C HIS A 21 0.51 27.19 17.55
N LYS A 22 0.87 27.68 18.74
CA LYS A 22 0.96 26.89 19.99
C LYS A 22 -0.29 26.05 20.30
N THR A 23 -1.49 26.61 20.10
CA THR A 23 -2.75 25.87 20.30
C THR A 23 -2.85 24.62 19.42
N ARG A 24 -2.39 24.68 18.17
CA ARG A 24 -2.40 23.54 17.24
C ARG A 24 -1.38 22.49 17.64
N GLN A 25 -0.20 22.96 18.07
CA GLN A 25 0.86 22.10 18.62
C GLN A 25 0.40 21.36 19.88
N ARG A 26 -0.48 21.96 20.70
CA ARG A 26 -1.09 21.29 21.85
C ARG A 26 -2.17 20.28 21.46
N MET A 27 -2.98 20.56 20.44
CA MET A 27 -4.09 19.69 20.03
C MET A 27 -3.64 18.43 19.28
N CYS A 28 -2.56 18.51 18.49
CA CYS A 28 -2.10 17.37 17.71
C CYS A 28 -1.69 16.15 18.57
N PRO A 29 -0.85 16.29 19.61
CA PRO A 29 -0.51 15.18 20.50
C PRO A 29 -1.73 14.61 21.22
N LEU A 30 -2.65 15.47 21.70
CA LEU A 30 -3.88 15.03 22.35
C LEU A 30 -4.77 14.22 21.40
N TYR A 31 -4.90 14.66 20.15
CA TYR A 31 -5.68 13.93 19.15
C TYR A 31 -5.06 12.57 18.81
N VAL A 32 -3.74 12.55 18.55
CA VAL A 32 -3.01 11.31 18.23
C VAL A 32 -3.02 10.34 19.42
N ALA A 33 -2.84 10.84 20.64
CA ALA A 33 -2.99 10.05 21.87
C ALA A 33 -4.43 9.51 22.02
N GLY A 34 -5.45 10.25 21.59
CA GLY A 34 -6.85 9.80 21.59
C GLY A 34 -7.12 8.62 20.69
N LEU A 35 -6.46 8.60 19.53
CA LEU A 35 -6.55 7.49 18.58
C LEU A 35 -5.85 6.24 19.13
N ILE A 36 -4.67 6.40 19.74
CA ILE A 36 -3.86 5.28 20.26
C ILE A 36 -4.38 4.75 21.62
N GLY A 37 -4.82 5.67 22.48
CA GLY A 37 -5.18 5.39 23.87
C GLY A 37 -6.38 4.47 24.02
N PRO A 38 -6.68 3.99 25.24
CA PRO A 38 -7.74 3.03 25.48
C PRO A 38 -9.14 3.55 25.08
N GLY A 39 -10.05 2.63 24.73
CA GLY A 39 -11.46 2.90 24.42
C GLY A 39 -11.85 2.54 23.00
N ASP A 40 -13.04 1.96 22.82
CA ASP A 40 -13.48 1.38 21.55
C ASP A 40 -13.79 2.46 20.50
N ARG A 41 -14.50 3.53 20.90
CA ARG A 41 -14.86 4.62 19.99
C ARG A 41 -13.78 5.72 19.96
N LYS A 42 -13.29 6.02 18.75
CA LYS A 42 -12.25 7.02 18.46
C LYS A 42 -12.79 8.28 17.75
N SER A 43 -14.07 8.59 17.93
CA SER A 43 -14.63 9.88 17.51
C SER A 43 -14.27 10.99 18.50
N VAL A 44 -14.44 12.26 18.10
CA VAL A 44 -13.93 13.42 18.85
C VAL A 44 -14.48 13.46 20.28
N GLN A 45 -15.78 13.26 20.47
CA GLN A 45 -16.42 13.33 21.79
C GLN A 45 -15.88 12.27 22.77
N PRO A 46 -15.91 10.96 22.44
CA PRO A 46 -15.34 9.94 23.32
C PRO A 46 -13.85 10.16 23.61
N MET A 47 -13.07 10.66 22.66
CA MET A 47 -11.65 10.99 22.91
C MET A 47 -11.50 12.17 23.88
N ALA A 48 -12.30 13.23 23.70
CA ALA A 48 -12.27 14.40 24.57
C ALA A 48 -12.66 14.06 26.01
N GLU A 49 -13.71 13.27 26.20
CA GLU A 49 -14.18 12.82 27.52
C GLU A 49 -13.10 12.04 28.28
N ARG A 50 -12.32 11.19 27.58
CA ARG A 50 -11.27 10.36 28.18
C ARG A 50 -9.97 11.09 28.49
N LEU A 51 -9.49 11.91 27.55
CA LEU A 51 -8.13 12.47 27.63
C LEU A 51 -8.08 13.91 28.12
N ALA A 52 -9.17 14.66 27.97
CA ALA A 52 -9.14 16.09 28.19
C ALA A 52 -10.57 16.63 28.37
N SER A 53 -11.20 16.30 29.50
CA SER A 53 -12.55 16.78 29.84
C SER A 53 -12.62 18.30 29.67
N GLY A 54 -13.54 18.77 28.82
CA GLY A 54 -13.69 20.19 28.46
C GLY A 54 -13.01 20.65 27.17
N ASN A 55 -12.21 19.80 26.49
CA ASN A 55 -11.54 20.15 25.23
C ASN A 55 -12.23 19.63 23.96
N TYR A 56 -13.52 19.24 24.04
CA TYR A 56 -14.29 18.78 22.88
C TYR A 56 -14.25 19.80 21.73
N ASP A 57 -14.60 21.06 22.02
CA ASP A 57 -14.65 22.11 21.01
C ASP A 57 -13.29 22.38 20.39
N GLN A 58 -12.21 22.29 21.17
CA GLN A 58 -10.85 22.49 20.67
C GLN A 58 -10.40 21.35 19.75
N LEU A 59 -10.70 20.09 20.10
CA LEU A 59 -10.38 18.93 19.24
C LEU A 59 -11.25 18.91 17.98
N HIS A 60 -12.53 19.23 18.12
CA HIS A 60 -13.44 19.36 16.97
C HIS A 60 -12.94 20.47 16.05
N HIS A 61 -12.64 21.65 16.59
CA HIS A 61 -12.10 22.76 15.82
C HIS A 61 -10.77 22.36 15.15
N PHE A 62 -9.83 21.76 15.87
CA PHE A 62 -8.54 21.32 15.30
C PHE A 62 -8.71 20.46 14.05
N ILE A 63 -9.62 19.48 14.05
CA ILE A 63 -9.83 18.61 12.90
C ILE A 63 -10.75 19.22 11.85
N ALA A 64 -11.94 19.68 12.22
CA ALA A 64 -13.01 19.97 11.28
C ALA A 64 -12.98 21.40 10.69
N ASP A 65 -12.61 22.39 11.51
CA ASP A 65 -12.82 23.82 11.20
C ASP A 65 -11.57 24.69 11.34
N GLY A 66 -10.47 24.13 11.85
CA GLY A 66 -9.24 24.86 12.14
C GLY A 66 -8.56 25.34 10.86
N VAL A 67 -7.83 26.45 10.95
CA VAL A 67 -7.15 27.07 9.79
C VAL A 67 -5.68 26.62 9.75
N TRP A 68 -5.41 25.38 9.34
CA TRP A 68 -4.03 24.91 9.12
C TRP A 68 -3.89 24.05 7.86
N ASP A 69 -2.73 24.14 7.22
CA ASP A 69 -2.38 23.39 6.02
C ASP A 69 -1.86 22.00 6.38
N ALA A 70 -2.45 20.96 5.79
CA ALA A 70 -2.05 19.58 6.01
C ALA A 70 -0.79 19.19 5.22
N THR A 71 -0.48 19.91 4.13
CA THR A 71 0.59 19.57 3.18
C THR A 71 1.96 19.41 3.86
N PRO A 72 2.39 20.30 4.79
CA PRO A 72 3.65 20.12 5.50
C PRO A 72 3.69 18.87 6.38
N LEU A 73 2.58 18.47 6.98
CA LEU A 73 2.51 17.28 7.84
C LEU A 73 2.48 16.00 7.00
N GLU A 74 1.83 16.02 5.84
CA GLU A 74 1.88 14.92 4.87
C GLU A 74 3.29 14.71 4.33
N THR A 75 4.02 15.79 4.06
CA THR A 75 5.43 15.73 3.65
C THR A 75 6.29 15.16 4.77
N GLU A 76 6.08 15.59 6.02
CA GLU A 76 6.79 15.01 7.16
C GLU A 76 6.45 13.52 7.37
N LEU A 77 5.19 13.11 7.16
CA LEU A 77 4.80 11.71 7.21
C LEU A 77 5.56 10.86 6.18
N LEU A 78 5.72 11.36 4.95
CA LEU A 78 6.53 10.72 3.91
C LEU A 78 8.00 10.57 4.35
N ASN A 79 8.59 11.63 4.91
CA ASN A 79 9.97 11.61 5.43
C ASN A 79 10.15 10.61 6.58
N GLN A 80 9.17 10.51 7.49
CA GLN A 80 9.20 9.56 8.59
C GLN A 80 9.03 8.13 8.09
N ALA A 81 8.10 7.90 7.16
CA ALA A 81 7.90 6.59 6.54
C ALA A 81 9.15 6.09 5.81
N ASP A 82 9.81 6.96 5.02
CA ASP A 82 11.07 6.61 4.37
C ASP A 82 12.19 6.27 5.38
N ARG A 83 12.30 7.01 6.48
CA ARG A 83 13.26 6.68 7.55
C ARG A 83 12.97 5.33 8.20
N LEU A 84 11.70 4.98 8.39
CA LEU A 84 11.29 3.74 9.04
C LEU A 84 11.45 2.52 8.12
N VAL A 85 11.00 2.64 6.88
CA VAL A 85 10.81 1.49 5.97
C VAL A 85 11.22 1.76 4.52
N GLY A 86 11.81 2.90 4.21
CA GLY A 86 12.33 3.19 2.86
C GLY A 86 13.55 2.34 2.49
N GLY A 87 13.73 2.13 1.19
CA GLY A 87 14.86 1.37 0.65
C GLY A 87 14.61 0.80 -0.74
N ARG A 88 15.67 0.29 -1.39
CA ARG A 88 15.56 -0.37 -2.70
C ARG A 88 14.76 -1.67 -2.66
N ASP A 89 14.65 -2.29 -1.49
CA ASP A 89 13.86 -3.49 -1.22
C ASP A 89 12.47 -3.17 -0.61
N ALA A 90 12.13 -1.89 -0.47
CA ALA A 90 10.79 -1.47 -0.06
C ALA A 90 9.83 -1.48 -1.25
N VAL A 91 8.55 -1.66 -0.96
CA VAL A 91 7.46 -1.61 -1.95
C VAL A 91 6.50 -0.50 -1.60
N LEU A 92 5.95 0.15 -2.62
CA LEU A 92 4.87 1.12 -2.49
C LEU A 92 3.57 0.45 -2.97
N VAL A 93 2.68 0.14 -2.04
CA VAL A 93 1.44 -0.59 -2.31
C VAL A 93 0.28 0.37 -2.48
N ILE A 94 -0.43 0.25 -3.60
CA ILE A 94 -1.63 1.01 -3.96
C ILE A 94 -2.84 0.08 -3.83
N ASP A 95 -3.83 0.56 -3.12
CA ASP A 95 -5.09 -0.13 -2.89
C ASP A 95 -6.16 0.92 -2.50
N ASP A 96 -7.41 0.53 -2.29
CA ASP A 96 -8.41 1.41 -1.71
C ASP A 96 -9.14 0.81 -0.53
N THR A 97 -9.63 1.69 0.33
CA THR A 97 -10.32 1.29 1.55
C THR A 97 -11.63 2.04 1.69
N SER A 98 -12.70 1.29 1.94
CA SER A 98 -14.05 1.85 2.10
C SER A 98 -14.38 2.10 3.57
N LEU A 99 -14.97 3.25 3.86
CA LEU A 99 -15.49 3.64 5.18
C LEU A 99 -17.03 3.65 5.11
N PRO A 100 -17.72 2.63 5.65
CA PRO A 100 -19.18 2.59 5.66
C PRO A 100 -19.77 3.80 6.39
N LYS A 101 -20.85 4.37 5.84
CA LYS A 101 -21.54 5.53 6.42
C LYS A 101 -23.05 5.35 6.33
N LYS A 102 -23.75 5.98 7.28
CA LYS A 102 -25.21 6.14 7.25
C LYS A 102 -25.56 7.55 6.78
N GLY A 103 -26.56 7.66 5.90
CA GLY A 103 -27.01 8.94 5.32
C GLY A 103 -26.13 9.46 4.18
N GLU A 104 -26.44 10.67 3.72
CA GLU A 104 -25.94 11.20 2.42
C GLU A 104 -25.07 12.46 2.56
N ARG A 105 -24.82 12.92 3.80
CA ARG A 105 -24.22 14.23 4.07
C ARG A 105 -22.70 14.22 4.21
N SER A 106 -22.08 13.08 4.51
CA SER A 106 -20.61 12.99 4.60
C SER A 106 -19.98 13.10 3.21
N VAL A 107 -18.93 13.91 3.08
CA VAL A 107 -18.22 14.11 1.80
C VAL A 107 -17.89 12.82 1.06
N GLY A 108 -18.15 12.75 -0.24
CA GLY A 108 -17.86 11.57 -1.07
C GLY A 108 -18.64 10.29 -0.74
N VAL A 109 -19.65 10.34 0.15
CA VAL A 109 -20.48 9.18 0.46
C VAL A 109 -21.42 8.84 -0.69
N ALA A 110 -21.40 7.59 -1.14
CA ALA A 110 -22.33 7.06 -2.13
C ALA A 110 -22.40 5.52 -2.05
N ALA A 111 -23.40 4.94 -2.70
CA ALA A 111 -23.45 3.50 -2.95
C ALA A 111 -22.28 3.09 -3.87
N GLN A 112 -21.30 2.39 -3.29
CA GLN A 112 -20.09 1.91 -3.97
C GLN A 112 -19.81 0.49 -3.54
N TYR A 113 -19.08 -0.29 -4.35
CA TYR A 113 -18.64 -1.62 -3.93
C TYR A 113 -17.64 -1.48 -2.77
N ALA A 114 -18.02 -1.99 -1.61
CA ALA A 114 -17.19 -1.98 -0.42
C ALA A 114 -16.58 -3.36 -0.22
N SER A 115 -15.32 -3.54 -0.59
CA SER A 115 -14.62 -4.83 -0.52
C SER A 115 -14.66 -5.45 0.88
N ALA A 116 -14.55 -4.63 1.93
CA ALA A 116 -14.65 -5.08 3.33
C ALA A 116 -16.02 -5.68 3.70
N LEU A 117 -17.09 -5.30 2.98
CA LEU A 117 -18.44 -5.82 3.18
C LEU A 117 -18.85 -6.86 2.13
N GLY A 118 -18.01 -7.11 1.12
CA GLY A 118 -18.30 -7.99 0.00
C GLY A 118 -19.49 -7.57 -0.86
N LYS A 119 -19.99 -6.34 -0.72
CA LYS A 119 -21.23 -5.87 -1.37
C LYS A 119 -21.19 -4.37 -1.64
N THR A 120 -22.11 -3.91 -2.50
CA THR A 120 -22.40 -2.48 -2.64
C THR A 120 -23.00 -1.95 -1.35
N ALA A 121 -22.40 -0.89 -0.81
CA ALA A 121 -22.83 -0.25 0.40
C ALA A 121 -22.60 1.26 0.30
N ASN A 122 -23.38 2.02 1.08
CA ASN A 122 -23.15 3.45 1.22
C ASN A 122 -21.85 3.69 2.00
N CYS A 123 -20.84 4.20 1.33
CA CYS A 123 -19.52 4.38 1.91
C CYS A 123 -18.75 5.53 1.24
N GLN A 124 -17.69 5.97 1.92
CA GLN A 124 -16.63 6.78 1.35
C GLN A 124 -15.49 5.84 0.93
N THR A 125 -14.82 6.11 -0.19
CA THR A 125 -13.68 5.30 -0.64
C THR A 125 -12.41 6.14 -0.64
N LEU A 126 -11.38 5.66 0.04
CA LEU A 126 -10.07 6.31 0.10
C LEU A 126 -9.06 5.50 -0.72
N VAL A 127 -8.49 6.11 -1.75
CA VAL A 127 -7.28 5.60 -2.43
C VAL A 127 -6.11 5.70 -1.46
N SER A 128 -5.37 4.61 -1.30
CA SER A 128 -4.37 4.45 -0.26
C SER A 128 -3.00 4.11 -0.84
N LEU A 129 -1.95 4.70 -0.28
CA LEU A 129 -0.56 4.34 -0.54
C LEU A 129 0.09 3.88 0.76
N THR A 130 0.65 2.67 0.75
CA THR A 130 1.38 2.08 1.89
C THR A 130 2.82 1.81 1.49
N LEU A 131 3.77 2.47 2.12
CA LEU A 131 5.19 2.12 2.00
C LEU A 131 5.49 0.95 2.94
N ALA A 132 6.13 -0.09 2.45
CA ALA A 132 6.42 -1.26 3.28
C ALA A 132 7.78 -1.86 2.98
N ARG A 133 8.44 -2.34 4.03
CA ARG A 133 9.67 -3.13 3.92
C ARG A 133 9.62 -4.31 4.88
N GLY A 134 9.82 -5.50 4.34
CA GLY A 134 9.58 -6.74 5.07
C GLY A 134 8.12 -6.84 5.53
N GLU A 135 7.89 -6.88 6.84
CA GLU A 135 6.56 -7.07 7.45
C GLU A 135 6.05 -5.80 8.16
N VAL A 136 6.63 -4.66 7.85
CA VAL A 136 6.32 -3.37 8.46
C VAL A 136 5.75 -2.44 7.40
N PRO A 137 4.42 -2.27 7.36
CA PRO A 137 3.77 -1.28 6.51
C PRO A 137 3.63 0.07 7.23
N VAL A 138 3.77 1.16 6.50
CA VAL A 138 3.48 2.52 6.94
C VAL A 138 2.56 3.17 5.90
N MET A 139 1.35 3.55 6.30
CA MET A 139 0.42 4.25 5.42
C MET A 139 0.89 5.69 5.23
N VAL A 140 1.03 6.13 3.98
CA VAL A 140 1.58 7.46 3.64
C VAL A 140 0.58 8.35 2.91
N ALA A 141 -0.48 7.79 2.34
CA ALA A 141 -1.57 8.58 1.76
C ALA A 141 -2.93 7.88 1.90
N LEU A 142 -3.95 8.69 2.13
CA LEU A 142 -5.36 8.34 2.07
C LEU A 142 -6.11 9.50 1.40
N ARG A 143 -6.63 9.27 0.19
CA ARG A 143 -7.29 10.28 -0.64
C ARG A 143 -8.69 9.90 -1.02
N LEU A 144 -9.63 10.80 -0.73
CA LEU A 144 -11.03 10.57 -1.05
C LEU A 144 -11.24 10.55 -2.56
N PHE A 145 -11.79 9.44 -3.04
CA PHE A 145 -12.39 9.35 -4.37
C PHE A 145 -13.80 9.95 -4.32
N LEU A 146 -14.10 10.88 -5.22
CA LEU A 146 -15.44 11.44 -5.41
C LEU A 146 -16.11 10.75 -6.60
N PRO A 147 -17.23 10.04 -6.39
CA PRO A 147 -17.98 9.45 -7.49
C PRO A 147 -18.73 10.51 -8.29
N ASP A 148 -19.20 10.14 -9.49
CA ASP A 148 -19.89 11.07 -10.40
C ASP A 148 -21.09 11.78 -9.75
N SER A 149 -21.81 11.09 -8.86
CA SER A 149 -22.93 11.66 -8.08
C SER A 149 -22.54 12.77 -7.11
N TRP A 150 -21.24 12.98 -6.87
CA TRP A 150 -20.69 14.12 -6.13
C TRP A 150 -20.15 15.19 -7.06
N THR A 151 -19.35 14.81 -8.07
CA THR A 151 -18.71 15.77 -8.97
C THR A 151 -19.71 16.50 -9.88
N SER A 152 -20.90 15.91 -10.11
CA SER A 152 -22.03 16.52 -10.81
C SER A 152 -22.88 17.48 -9.96
N ASP A 153 -22.69 17.53 -8.64
CA ASP A 153 -23.46 18.40 -7.72
C ASP A 153 -22.56 19.45 -7.05
N VAL A 154 -22.47 20.62 -7.69
CA VAL A 154 -21.67 21.75 -7.21
C VAL A 154 -22.12 22.24 -5.83
N SER A 155 -23.41 22.20 -5.52
CA SER A 155 -23.95 22.63 -4.22
C SER A 155 -23.50 21.70 -3.10
N ARG A 156 -23.47 20.40 -3.37
CA ARG A 156 -23.00 19.37 -2.43
C ARG A 156 -21.49 19.49 -2.20
N LEU A 157 -20.70 19.71 -3.25
CA LEU A 157 -19.25 19.95 -3.14
C LEU A 157 -18.94 21.19 -2.29
N LYS A 158 -19.63 22.30 -2.55
CA LYS A 158 -19.47 23.56 -1.78
C LYS A 158 -19.81 23.35 -0.31
N ARG A 159 -20.92 22.70 0.00
CA ARG A 159 -21.35 22.42 1.39
C ARG A 159 -20.35 21.56 2.16
N ALA A 160 -19.75 20.58 1.48
CA ALA A 160 -18.70 19.73 2.06
C ALA A 160 -17.31 20.40 2.05
N ARG A 161 -17.19 21.64 1.57
CA ARG A 161 -15.93 22.40 1.45
C ARG A 161 -14.86 21.64 0.65
N VAL A 162 -15.26 20.99 -0.45
CA VAL A 162 -14.31 20.35 -1.38
C VAL A 162 -13.48 21.43 -2.07
N PRO A 163 -12.12 21.37 -2.03
CA PRO A 163 -11.25 22.31 -2.72
C PRO A 163 -11.48 22.30 -4.24
N VAL A 164 -11.26 23.43 -4.91
CA VAL A 164 -11.63 23.63 -6.32
C VAL A 164 -10.92 22.64 -7.23
N GLU A 165 -9.64 22.40 -6.97
CA GLU A 165 -8.76 21.45 -7.65
C GLU A 165 -9.21 19.97 -7.53
N HIS A 166 -10.13 19.67 -6.61
CA HIS A 166 -10.70 18.33 -6.40
C HIS A 166 -12.16 18.22 -6.82
N ARG A 167 -12.75 19.25 -7.46
CA ARG A 167 -14.16 19.22 -7.89
C ARG A 167 -14.36 18.54 -9.24
N THR A 168 -13.31 18.36 -10.01
CA THR A 168 -13.37 17.67 -11.30
C THR A 168 -13.32 16.15 -11.11
N PRO A 169 -14.01 15.38 -11.97
CA PRO A 169 -13.92 13.91 -11.96
C PRO A 169 -12.48 13.44 -12.10
N ARG A 170 -12.08 12.52 -11.22
CA ARG A 170 -10.78 11.84 -11.26
C ARG A 170 -11.00 10.38 -10.92
N SER A 171 -10.46 9.50 -11.76
CA SER A 171 -10.42 8.07 -11.51
C SER A 171 -9.47 7.75 -10.34
N LYS A 172 -9.70 6.61 -9.67
CA LYS A 172 -8.80 6.13 -8.61
C LYS A 172 -7.34 5.98 -9.09
N PRO A 173 -7.06 5.45 -10.31
CA PRO A 173 -5.69 5.42 -10.83
C PRO A 173 -5.04 6.79 -11.01
N GLU A 174 -5.78 7.82 -11.45
CA GLU A 174 -5.25 9.20 -11.56
C GLU A 174 -4.96 9.82 -10.19
N ILE A 175 -5.75 9.47 -9.16
CA ILE A 175 -5.44 9.83 -7.78
C ILE A 175 -4.15 9.13 -7.35
N ALA A 176 -4.04 7.81 -7.57
CA ALA A 176 -2.86 7.05 -7.18
C ALA A 176 -1.57 7.56 -7.84
N LEU A 177 -1.58 7.85 -9.15
CA LEU A 177 -0.42 8.41 -9.86
C LEU A 177 0.02 9.75 -9.28
N ALA A 178 -0.92 10.66 -8.99
CA ALA A 178 -0.58 11.94 -8.37
C ALA A 178 0.04 11.76 -6.97
N GLU A 179 -0.40 10.74 -6.22
CA GLU A 179 0.16 10.46 -4.91
C GLU A 179 1.54 9.79 -4.97
N ILE A 180 1.82 9.01 -6.02
CA ILE A 180 3.16 8.52 -6.34
C ILE A 180 4.09 9.69 -6.69
N ASP A 181 3.61 10.66 -7.47
CA ASP A 181 4.39 11.85 -7.84
C ASP A 181 4.79 12.65 -6.60
N ARG A 182 3.86 12.85 -5.65
CA ARG A 182 4.14 13.51 -4.38
C ARG A 182 5.11 12.73 -3.50
N ALA A 183 4.99 11.40 -3.43
CA ALA A 183 5.94 10.57 -2.69
C ALA A 183 7.36 10.62 -3.31
N THR A 184 7.43 10.63 -4.64
CA THR A 184 8.69 10.73 -5.38
C THR A 184 9.32 12.12 -5.22
N ALA A 185 8.53 13.19 -5.26
CA ALA A 185 8.99 14.56 -5.00
C ALA A 185 9.53 14.74 -3.57
N ALA A 186 9.02 13.96 -2.60
CA ALA A 186 9.54 13.90 -1.24
C ALA A 186 10.75 12.95 -1.08
N ASN A 187 11.29 12.40 -2.18
CA ASN A 187 12.42 11.47 -2.20
C ASN A 187 12.19 10.16 -1.42
N VAL A 188 10.94 9.69 -1.32
CA VAL A 188 10.65 8.40 -0.70
C VAL A 188 11.26 7.26 -1.52
N ARG A 189 12.02 6.39 -0.86
CA ARG A 189 12.76 5.29 -1.50
C ARG A 189 11.94 4.01 -1.50
N PHE A 190 11.61 3.51 -2.68
CA PHE A 190 11.00 2.21 -2.91
C PHE A 190 11.53 1.61 -4.21
N GLY A 191 11.54 0.27 -4.30
CA GLY A 191 12.02 -0.44 -5.47
C GLY A 191 10.93 -0.92 -6.43
N CYS A 192 9.67 -1.00 -5.97
CA CYS A 192 8.57 -1.48 -6.81
C CYS A 192 7.21 -0.96 -6.34
N VAL A 193 6.34 -0.61 -7.29
CA VAL A 193 4.93 -0.28 -7.06
C VAL A 193 4.06 -1.52 -7.21
N LEU A 194 3.21 -1.79 -6.22
CA LEU A 194 2.28 -2.92 -6.23
C LEU A 194 0.84 -2.42 -6.24
N ALA A 195 -0.03 -3.04 -7.04
CA ALA A 195 -1.46 -2.72 -7.01
C ALA A 195 -2.33 -3.96 -7.26
N ASP A 196 -3.61 -3.88 -6.93
CA ASP A 196 -4.57 -4.94 -7.18
C ASP A 196 -5.13 -4.91 -8.63
N ALA A 197 -6.13 -5.74 -8.91
CA ALA A 197 -6.75 -5.81 -10.24
C ALA A 197 -7.66 -4.62 -10.58
N GLY A 198 -8.14 -3.87 -9.59
CA GLY A 198 -8.90 -2.64 -9.80
C GLY A 198 -8.05 -1.54 -10.46
N TYR A 199 -6.76 -1.47 -10.11
CA TYR A 199 -5.82 -0.56 -10.76
C TYR A 199 -5.15 -1.20 -11.98
N GLY A 200 -4.73 -2.47 -11.87
CA GLY A 200 -3.94 -3.12 -12.90
C GLY A 200 -4.70 -3.45 -14.19
N LEU A 201 -6.04 -3.40 -14.22
CA LEU A 201 -6.82 -3.42 -15.47
C LEU A 201 -6.57 -2.17 -16.34
N SER A 202 -6.33 -1.01 -15.72
CA SER A 202 -6.15 0.26 -16.42
C SER A 202 -4.83 0.30 -17.18
N ALA A 203 -4.89 0.33 -18.51
CA ALA A 203 -3.72 0.52 -19.36
C ALA A 203 -3.01 1.87 -19.11
N PRO A 204 -3.73 3.02 -19.05
CA PRO A 204 -3.11 4.30 -18.72
C PRO A 204 -2.39 4.29 -17.37
N PHE A 205 -2.88 3.53 -16.38
CA PHE A 205 -2.20 3.40 -15.10
C PHE A 205 -0.84 2.68 -15.23
N ARG A 206 -0.82 1.53 -15.91
CA ARG A 206 0.42 0.77 -16.14
C ARG A 206 1.43 1.58 -16.95
N GLN A 207 0.96 2.25 -18.01
CA GLN A 207 1.77 3.14 -18.84
C GLN A 207 2.32 4.30 -18.01
N GLY A 208 1.49 4.96 -17.20
CA GLY A 208 1.92 6.03 -16.31
C GLY A 208 2.99 5.60 -15.29
N LEU A 209 2.96 4.36 -14.80
CA LEU A 209 4.05 3.82 -13.97
C LEU A 209 5.33 3.61 -14.77
N THR A 210 5.24 3.07 -15.99
CA THR A 210 6.38 2.86 -16.89
C THR A 210 7.04 4.17 -17.31
N GLU A 211 6.24 5.19 -17.67
CA GLU A 211 6.72 6.53 -18.05
C GLU A 211 7.50 7.22 -16.91
N ARG A 212 7.15 6.92 -15.66
CA ARG A 212 7.87 7.38 -14.46
C ARG A 212 9.15 6.58 -14.17
N GLY A 213 9.49 5.61 -15.01
CA GLY A 213 10.64 4.72 -14.81
C GLY A 213 10.49 3.78 -13.63
N LEU A 214 9.26 3.52 -13.16
CA LEU A 214 9.01 2.69 -11.99
C LEU A 214 8.91 1.22 -12.36
N ALA A 215 9.55 0.37 -11.55
CA ALA A 215 9.24 -1.04 -11.55
C ALA A 215 7.88 -1.25 -10.88
N TRP A 216 7.05 -2.13 -11.44
CA TRP A 216 5.71 -2.39 -10.97
C TRP A 216 5.30 -3.86 -11.14
N ALA A 217 4.40 -4.30 -10.26
CA ALA A 217 3.67 -5.55 -10.39
C ALA A 217 2.22 -5.38 -9.92
N VAL A 218 1.27 -5.57 -10.83
CA VAL A 218 -0.15 -5.26 -10.60
C VAL A 218 -1.03 -6.48 -10.86
N GLY A 219 -2.09 -6.65 -10.06
CA GLY A 219 -3.12 -7.65 -10.34
C GLY A 219 -3.85 -7.34 -11.64
N ILE A 220 -4.37 -8.36 -12.32
CA ILE A 220 -5.20 -8.21 -13.51
C ILE A 220 -6.35 -9.22 -13.51
N PRO A 221 -7.48 -8.92 -14.18
CA PRO A 221 -8.51 -9.92 -14.39
C PRO A 221 -8.03 -11.00 -15.37
N ARG A 222 -8.55 -12.23 -15.20
CA ARG A 222 -8.16 -13.41 -15.99
C ARG A 222 -8.34 -13.25 -17.51
N HIS A 223 -9.30 -12.42 -17.91
CA HIS A 223 -9.68 -12.18 -19.30
C HIS A 223 -8.92 -11.02 -19.95
N LEU A 224 -8.02 -10.33 -19.22
CA LEU A 224 -7.18 -9.28 -19.79
C LEU A 224 -6.39 -9.85 -20.98
N LYS A 225 -6.40 -9.12 -22.09
CA LYS A 225 -5.82 -9.57 -23.35
C LYS A 225 -4.31 -9.34 -23.39
N VAL A 226 -3.60 -10.34 -23.88
CA VAL A 226 -2.13 -10.32 -24.07
C VAL A 226 -1.79 -10.99 -25.40
N TYR A 227 -0.61 -10.67 -25.92
CA TYR A 227 0.00 -11.35 -27.05
C TYR A 227 1.20 -12.20 -26.59
N PRO A 228 1.57 -13.27 -27.32
CA PRO A 228 2.88 -13.89 -27.18
C PRO A 228 4.00 -12.85 -27.27
N VAL A 229 5.13 -13.08 -26.60
CA VAL A 229 6.25 -12.11 -26.60
C VAL A 229 6.84 -11.88 -27.99
N ASP A 230 6.78 -12.91 -28.84
CA ASP A 230 7.33 -12.97 -30.19
C ASP A 230 6.36 -12.51 -31.29
N VAL A 231 5.19 -11.95 -30.93
CA VAL A 231 4.23 -11.38 -31.90
C VAL A 231 4.90 -10.38 -32.84
N LYS A 232 4.58 -10.48 -34.13
CA LYS A 232 5.13 -9.61 -35.18
C LYS A 232 4.05 -8.77 -35.81
N LEU A 233 4.40 -7.53 -36.16
CA LEU A 233 3.55 -6.66 -36.96
C LEU A 233 3.81 -6.94 -38.45
N VAL A 234 2.90 -7.70 -39.07
CA VAL A 234 3.00 -8.10 -40.48
C VAL A 234 2.14 -7.24 -41.38
N TRP A 235 2.54 -7.13 -42.64
CA TRP A 235 1.68 -6.53 -43.66
C TRP A 235 0.53 -7.50 -43.97
N PRO A 236 -0.73 -7.08 -43.85
CA PRO A 236 -1.86 -7.98 -44.11
C PRO A 236 -1.96 -8.32 -45.60
N ILE A 237 -1.81 -9.60 -45.95
CA ILE A 237 -2.01 -10.08 -47.32
C ILE A 237 -3.53 -10.10 -47.60
N THR A 238 -4.02 -9.19 -48.44
CA THR A 238 -5.44 -9.14 -48.81
C THR A 238 -5.76 -10.20 -49.86
N LYS A 239 -6.57 -11.21 -49.50
CA LYS A 239 -7.27 -12.04 -50.48
C LYS A 239 -8.61 -11.37 -50.81
N VAL A 240 -8.70 -10.78 -52.01
CA VAL A 240 -9.92 -10.36 -52.74
C VAL A 240 -10.63 -9.07 -52.25
N ARG A 241 -10.92 -8.19 -53.23
CA ARG A 241 -11.72 -6.94 -53.25
C ARG A 241 -11.99 -6.23 -51.91
N GLY A 242 -11.26 -5.15 -51.67
CA GLY A 242 -11.52 -4.15 -50.63
C GLY A 242 -10.51 -2.99 -50.68
N LYS A 243 -10.73 -1.90 -49.93
CA LYS A 243 -9.73 -0.84 -49.79
C LYS A 243 -8.42 -1.44 -49.22
N PRO A 244 -7.25 -1.12 -49.79
CA PRO A 244 -5.97 -1.59 -49.26
C PRO A 244 -5.82 -1.22 -47.80
N ARG A 245 -5.37 -2.16 -46.96
CA ARG A 245 -5.01 -1.86 -45.58
C ARG A 245 -3.73 -1.01 -45.59
N LYS A 246 -3.72 0.04 -44.78
CA LYS A 246 -2.62 1.02 -44.71
C LYS A 246 -1.65 0.77 -43.55
N HIS A 247 -1.95 -0.18 -42.67
CA HIS A 247 -1.24 -0.38 -41.42
C HIS A 247 -0.91 -1.86 -41.20
N HIS A 248 0.23 -2.11 -40.55
CA HIS A 248 0.61 -3.44 -40.10
C HIS A 248 -0.40 -3.98 -39.08
N VAL A 249 -0.55 -5.31 -39.03
CA VAL A 249 -1.39 -6.00 -38.04
C VAL A 249 -0.58 -7.08 -37.34
N PRO A 250 -0.92 -7.46 -36.10
CA PRO A 250 -0.32 -8.60 -35.43
C PRO A 250 -0.54 -9.88 -36.23
N ASP A 251 0.49 -10.69 -36.41
CA ASP A 251 0.42 -12.01 -37.05
C ASP A 251 -0.46 -13.01 -36.30
N VAL A 252 -0.66 -12.79 -34.99
CA VAL A 252 -1.56 -13.55 -34.13
C VAL A 252 -2.54 -12.64 -33.38
N LEU A 253 -3.73 -13.14 -33.07
CA LEU A 253 -4.68 -12.42 -32.23
C LEU A 253 -4.28 -12.49 -30.75
N SER A 254 -4.64 -11.44 -30.00
CA SER A 254 -4.52 -11.47 -28.54
C SER A 254 -5.45 -12.53 -27.92
N ILE A 255 -4.98 -13.15 -26.84
CA ILE A 255 -5.73 -14.14 -26.08
C ILE A 255 -5.85 -13.72 -24.61
N ALA A 256 -6.74 -14.36 -23.86
CA ALA A 256 -6.89 -14.07 -22.44
C ALA A 256 -5.63 -14.51 -21.66
N ALA A 257 -5.27 -13.75 -20.63
CA ALA A 257 -4.14 -14.06 -19.75
C ALA A 257 -4.22 -15.49 -19.17
N GLU A 258 -5.40 -15.96 -18.80
CA GLU A 258 -5.56 -17.34 -18.31
C GLU A 258 -5.28 -18.40 -19.38
N GLN A 259 -5.64 -18.12 -20.64
CA GLN A 259 -5.40 -19.02 -21.76
C GLN A 259 -3.90 -19.08 -22.08
N MET A 260 -3.22 -17.92 -22.04
CA MET A 260 -1.77 -17.84 -22.23
C MET A 260 -1.01 -18.68 -21.20
N LEU A 261 -1.48 -18.74 -19.95
CA LEU A 261 -0.87 -19.54 -18.88
C LEU A 261 -1.34 -21.00 -18.83
N ALA A 262 -2.29 -21.41 -19.66
CA ALA A 262 -2.87 -22.75 -19.61
C ALA A 262 -1.83 -23.84 -19.92
N SER A 263 -0.90 -23.57 -20.84
CA SER A 263 0.21 -24.47 -21.21
C SER A 263 1.48 -24.25 -20.39
N ALA A 264 1.49 -23.28 -19.47
CA ALA A 264 2.69 -22.93 -18.72
C ALA A 264 3.05 -23.99 -17.65
N LYS A 265 4.34 -24.13 -17.34
CA LYS A 265 4.81 -25.04 -16.28
C LYS A 265 4.62 -24.42 -14.89
N TRP A 266 3.62 -24.89 -14.16
CA TRP A 266 3.33 -24.46 -12.79
C TRP A 266 4.24 -25.12 -11.75
N LYS A 267 4.99 -24.31 -10.99
CA LYS A 267 5.92 -24.76 -9.94
C LYS A 267 5.42 -24.36 -8.56
N ALA A 268 5.59 -25.23 -7.56
CA ALA A 268 5.35 -24.88 -6.17
C ALA A 268 6.46 -23.92 -5.69
N VAL A 269 6.07 -22.75 -5.17
CA VAL A 269 7.01 -21.76 -4.65
C VAL A 269 6.62 -21.43 -3.21
N SER A 270 7.63 -21.30 -2.35
CA SER A 270 7.48 -20.76 -1.00
C SER A 270 8.17 -19.40 -0.92
N TRP A 271 7.43 -18.35 -0.53
CA TRP A 271 7.95 -16.97 -0.53
C TRP A 271 8.13 -16.37 0.87
N ARG A 272 7.43 -16.86 1.90
CA ARG A 272 7.54 -16.35 3.28
C ARG A 272 7.18 -17.42 4.31
N SER A 273 7.66 -17.27 5.54
CA SER A 273 7.18 -18.02 6.70
C SER A 273 6.00 -17.28 7.34
N GLY A 274 4.82 -17.90 7.34
CA GLY A 274 3.67 -17.43 8.11
C GLY A 274 3.61 -18.07 9.50
N THR A 275 2.62 -17.67 10.30
CA THR A 275 2.39 -18.21 11.66
C THR A 275 2.10 -19.72 11.66
N LYS A 276 1.50 -20.25 10.59
CA LYS A 276 1.22 -21.68 10.40
C LYS A 276 2.27 -22.41 9.53
N GLY A 277 3.46 -21.83 9.35
CA GLY A 277 4.53 -22.39 8.53
C GLY A 277 4.74 -21.66 7.20
N ARG A 278 5.59 -22.22 6.32
CA ARG A 278 5.93 -21.59 5.03
C ARG A 278 4.68 -21.45 4.16
N LEU A 279 4.37 -20.24 3.72
CA LEU A 279 3.31 -19.99 2.76
C LEU A 279 3.73 -20.55 1.41
N LYS A 280 2.88 -21.40 0.81
CA LYS A 280 3.13 -22.09 -0.46
C LYS A 280 1.92 -21.95 -1.38
N ALA A 281 2.20 -21.81 -2.67
CA ALA A 281 1.23 -21.80 -3.76
C ALA A 281 1.96 -22.24 -5.03
N ARG A 282 1.21 -22.55 -6.09
CA ARG A 282 1.79 -22.85 -7.40
C ARG A 282 1.81 -21.58 -8.22
N PHE A 283 2.93 -21.33 -8.90
CA PHE A 283 3.08 -20.19 -9.79
C PHE A 283 3.56 -20.61 -11.17
N ALA A 284 3.14 -19.86 -12.17
CA ALA A 284 3.68 -19.91 -13.52
C ALA A 284 3.96 -18.47 -13.96
N ALA A 285 4.99 -18.28 -14.78
CA ALA A 285 5.29 -16.98 -15.37
C ALA A 285 5.78 -17.16 -16.81
N LEU A 286 5.38 -16.23 -17.68
CA LEU A 286 5.79 -16.15 -19.08
C LEU A 286 6.06 -14.69 -19.43
N ARG A 287 6.94 -14.46 -20.40
CA ARG A 287 7.04 -13.14 -21.04
C ARG A 287 5.93 -13.02 -22.09
N VAL A 288 5.29 -11.87 -22.12
CA VAL A 288 4.17 -11.54 -23.03
C VAL A 288 4.30 -10.09 -23.47
N ARG A 289 3.52 -9.68 -24.47
CA ARG A 289 3.21 -8.27 -24.72
C ARG A 289 1.79 -7.95 -24.25
N THR A 290 1.62 -6.81 -23.60
CA THR A 290 0.29 -6.33 -23.21
C THR A 290 -0.54 -6.00 -24.46
N ALA A 291 -1.86 -6.18 -24.43
CA ALA A 291 -2.73 -5.71 -25.51
C ALA A 291 -3.32 -4.34 -25.17
N ASP A 292 -2.45 -3.33 -25.05
CA ASP A 292 -2.79 -1.96 -24.70
C ASP A 292 -2.10 -0.90 -25.57
N GLY A 293 -1.52 -1.32 -26.70
CA GLY A 293 -1.07 -0.41 -27.75
C GLY A 293 -2.24 0.32 -28.42
N PRO A 294 -1.95 1.21 -29.39
CA PRO A 294 -2.99 1.97 -30.09
C PRO A 294 -4.09 1.07 -30.66
N PRO A 295 -5.38 1.43 -30.53
CA PRO A 295 -6.46 0.65 -31.09
C PRO A 295 -6.44 0.71 -32.62
N GLN A 296 -6.57 -0.45 -33.25
CA GLN A 296 -6.66 -0.58 -34.70
C GLN A 296 -7.64 -1.69 -35.07
N ARG A 297 -8.21 -1.64 -36.27
CA ARG A 297 -8.89 -2.81 -36.84
C ARG A 297 -7.87 -3.90 -37.15
N ILE A 298 -8.06 -5.09 -36.57
CA ILE A 298 -7.15 -6.23 -36.69
C ILE A 298 -7.90 -7.41 -37.35
N TRP A 299 -7.43 -7.89 -38.50
CA TRP A 299 -8.05 -9.00 -39.25
C TRP A 299 -9.55 -8.78 -39.55
N ASP A 300 -10.38 -9.78 -39.29
CA ASP A 300 -11.84 -9.74 -39.36
C ASP A 300 -12.46 -9.11 -38.11
N LYS A 301 -11.68 -8.88 -37.06
CA LYS A 301 -12.14 -8.29 -35.79
C LYS A 301 -12.30 -6.78 -35.91
N GLY A 302 -13.11 -6.22 -35.01
CA GLY A 302 -13.32 -4.79 -34.87
C GLY A 302 -12.07 -4.06 -34.33
N GLN A 303 -12.29 -2.94 -33.66
CA GLN A 303 -11.20 -2.25 -32.96
C GLN A 303 -10.62 -3.16 -31.88
N GLN A 304 -9.31 -3.40 -31.95
CA GLN A 304 -8.53 -4.19 -31.02
C GLN A 304 -7.23 -3.44 -30.73
N HIS A 305 -6.70 -3.61 -29.53
CA HIS A 305 -5.42 -3.00 -29.17
C HIS A 305 -4.25 -3.75 -29.81
N LEU A 306 -3.30 -3.00 -30.39
CA LEU A 306 -2.03 -3.53 -30.83
C LEU A 306 -1.18 -4.04 -29.64
N PRO A 307 -0.17 -4.88 -29.89
CA PRO A 307 0.82 -5.26 -28.87
C PRO A 307 1.51 -4.01 -28.32
N GLY A 308 1.54 -3.91 -27.00
CA GLY A 308 2.28 -2.90 -26.24
C GLY A 308 3.62 -3.43 -25.74
N ASP A 309 3.98 -2.98 -24.55
CA ASP A 309 5.24 -3.29 -23.91
C ASP A 309 5.35 -4.75 -23.46
N GLU A 310 6.59 -5.21 -23.36
CA GLU A 310 6.88 -6.55 -22.86
C GLU A 310 6.79 -6.59 -21.33
N ALA A 311 6.03 -7.56 -20.81
CA ALA A 311 5.82 -7.75 -19.38
C ALA A 311 5.89 -9.23 -18.99
N TRP A 312 6.09 -9.48 -17.71
CA TRP A 312 5.83 -10.78 -17.09
C TRP A 312 4.34 -10.94 -16.89
N LEU A 313 3.75 -12.00 -17.45
CA LEU A 313 2.45 -12.51 -17.04
C LEU A 313 2.66 -13.60 -16.00
N ILE A 314 2.08 -13.43 -14.81
CA ILE A 314 2.25 -14.34 -13.68
C ILE A 314 0.89 -14.88 -13.25
N GLY A 315 0.81 -16.19 -13.08
CA GLY A 315 -0.33 -16.87 -12.47
C GLY A 315 0.00 -17.35 -11.05
N GLU A 316 -0.90 -17.13 -10.11
CA GLU A 316 -0.91 -17.75 -8.77
C GLU A 316 -2.07 -18.74 -8.72
N GLN A 317 -1.82 -19.98 -8.30
CA GLN A 317 -2.85 -20.96 -7.98
C GLN A 317 -2.73 -21.34 -6.50
N ARG A 318 -3.78 -20.99 -5.75
CA ARG A 318 -3.88 -21.26 -4.31
C ARG A 318 -4.30 -22.70 -4.05
N ALA A 319 -4.13 -23.15 -2.81
CA ALA A 319 -4.56 -24.49 -2.39
C ALA A 319 -6.08 -24.72 -2.56
N SER A 320 -6.90 -23.66 -2.49
CA SER A 320 -8.33 -23.70 -2.77
C SER A 320 -8.69 -23.92 -4.25
N GLY A 321 -7.71 -23.91 -5.15
CA GLY A 321 -7.92 -23.93 -6.60
C GLY A 321 -8.16 -22.55 -7.22
N GLU A 322 -8.38 -21.51 -6.41
CA GLU A 322 -8.50 -20.12 -6.88
C GLU A 322 -7.23 -19.69 -7.64
N LYS A 323 -7.43 -19.12 -8.83
CA LYS A 323 -6.35 -18.57 -9.66
C LYS A 323 -6.39 -17.05 -9.69
N LYS A 324 -5.24 -16.42 -9.52
CA LYS A 324 -5.02 -14.97 -9.67
C LYS A 324 -3.96 -14.71 -10.73
N TYR A 325 -4.06 -13.55 -11.36
CA TYR A 325 -3.21 -13.17 -12.48
C TYR A 325 -2.61 -11.79 -12.24
N TYR A 326 -1.38 -11.59 -12.69
CA TYR A 326 -0.62 -10.38 -12.49
C TYR A 326 0.20 -10.04 -13.73
N LEU A 327 0.43 -8.75 -13.95
CA LEU A 327 1.45 -8.25 -14.87
C LEU A 327 2.59 -7.59 -14.09
N ALA A 328 3.83 -7.69 -14.57
CA ALA A 328 4.95 -6.96 -13.99
C ALA A 328 5.99 -6.56 -15.05
N ASN A 329 6.54 -5.35 -14.98
CA ASN A 329 7.62 -4.88 -15.87
C ASN A 329 9.03 -5.16 -15.32
N LEU A 330 9.17 -6.10 -14.39
CA LEU A 330 10.47 -6.48 -13.81
C LEU A 330 11.44 -7.02 -14.88
N PRO A 331 12.77 -6.94 -14.67
CA PRO A 331 13.77 -7.39 -15.63
C PRO A 331 13.53 -8.81 -16.16
N ALA A 332 13.89 -9.08 -17.41
CA ALA A 332 13.71 -10.39 -18.05
C ALA A 332 14.49 -11.53 -17.36
N ALA A 333 15.55 -11.19 -16.61
CA ALA A 333 16.32 -12.15 -15.81
C ALA A 333 15.68 -12.48 -14.44
N THR A 334 14.55 -11.86 -14.08
CA THR A 334 13.90 -12.06 -12.78
C THR A 334 13.39 -13.49 -12.65
N ASP A 335 13.79 -14.20 -11.59
CA ASP A 335 13.34 -15.57 -11.35
C ASP A 335 11.89 -15.65 -10.81
N LEU A 336 11.29 -16.83 -10.95
CA LEU A 336 9.92 -17.08 -10.51
C LEU A 336 9.71 -16.85 -8.99
N ARG A 337 10.75 -17.08 -8.18
CA ARG A 337 10.68 -16.89 -6.72
C ARG A 337 10.57 -15.41 -6.39
N THR A 338 11.33 -14.56 -7.07
CA THR A 338 11.34 -13.11 -6.91
C THR A 338 10.03 -12.53 -7.42
N LEU A 339 9.54 -12.95 -8.58
CA LEU A 339 8.21 -12.58 -9.08
C LEU A 339 7.12 -12.90 -8.06
N ALA A 340 7.12 -14.14 -7.53
CA ALA A 340 6.19 -14.56 -6.49
C ALA A 340 6.33 -13.73 -5.20
N ALA A 341 7.55 -13.48 -4.71
CA ALA A 341 7.77 -12.68 -3.51
C ALA A 341 7.23 -11.24 -3.69
N THR A 342 7.49 -10.62 -4.84
CA THR A 342 7.04 -9.26 -5.16
C THR A 342 5.51 -9.15 -5.18
N ILE A 343 4.79 -10.00 -5.92
CA ILE A 343 3.32 -9.93 -5.98
C ILE A 343 2.68 -10.23 -4.62
N LYS A 344 3.31 -11.06 -3.79
CA LYS A 344 2.80 -11.42 -2.46
C LYS A 344 3.10 -10.37 -1.40
N ALA A 345 4.04 -9.47 -1.63
CA ALA A 345 4.31 -8.35 -0.73
C ALA A 345 3.12 -7.38 -0.64
N ARG A 346 2.23 -7.34 -1.65
CA ARG A 346 1.00 -6.51 -1.63
C ARG A 346 0.13 -6.75 -0.39
N TRP A 347 0.08 -7.99 0.11
CA TRP A 347 -0.79 -8.37 1.24
C TRP A 347 -0.54 -7.55 2.52
N ILE A 348 0.63 -6.92 2.65
CA ILE A 348 0.97 -6.13 3.83
C ILE A 348 0.07 -4.88 4.01
N CYS A 349 -0.54 -4.35 2.94
CA CYS A 349 -1.45 -3.20 3.04
C CYS A 349 -2.79 -3.57 3.66
N GLU A 350 -3.28 -4.80 3.45
CA GLU A 350 -4.56 -5.28 4.02
C GLU A 350 -4.50 -5.24 5.55
N GLN A 351 -3.36 -5.65 6.13
CA GLN A 351 -3.11 -5.53 7.56
C GLN A 351 -3.11 -4.05 8.02
N ALA A 352 -2.50 -3.15 7.25
CA ALA A 352 -2.46 -1.73 7.58
C ALA A 352 -3.86 -1.10 7.60
N HIS A 353 -4.70 -1.40 6.60
CA HIS A 353 -6.09 -0.93 6.58
C HIS A 353 -6.90 -1.44 7.76
N GLN A 354 -6.73 -2.71 8.11
CA GLN A 354 -7.43 -3.32 9.23
C GLN A 354 -7.07 -2.60 10.54
N GLN A 355 -5.78 -2.41 10.82
CA GLN A 355 -5.32 -1.71 12.02
C GLN A 355 -5.77 -0.25 12.06
N LEU A 356 -5.71 0.46 10.92
CA LEU A 356 -6.20 1.84 10.84
C LEU A 356 -7.68 1.95 11.20
N LYS A 357 -8.52 0.98 10.83
CA LYS A 357 -9.96 0.98 11.15
C LYS A 357 -10.23 0.47 12.56
N GLU A 358 -9.81 -0.76 12.85
CA GLU A 358 -10.18 -1.47 14.07
C GLU A 358 -9.47 -0.91 15.31
N GLU A 359 -8.20 -0.51 15.19
CA GLU A 359 -7.41 -0.03 16.34
C GLU A 359 -7.39 1.49 16.45
N LEU A 360 -7.29 2.20 15.31
CA LEU A 360 -7.10 3.65 15.26
C LEU A 360 -8.34 4.43 14.81
N GLY A 361 -9.43 3.75 14.48
CA GLY A 361 -10.73 4.37 14.22
C GLY A 361 -10.79 5.27 12.99
N LEU A 362 -10.10 4.93 11.90
CA LEU A 362 -10.18 5.64 10.61
C LEU A 362 -11.63 5.85 10.13
N ASP A 363 -12.52 4.92 10.42
CA ASP A 363 -13.94 4.95 10.07
C ASP A 363 -14.83 5.63 11.14
N HIS A 364 -14.26 6.03 12.28
CA HIS A 364 -14.95 6.71 13.38
C HIS A 364 -15.14 8.21 13.18
N PHE A 365 -14.61 8.80 12.10
CA PHE A 365 -14.85 10.22 11.79
C PHE A 365 -16.34 10.50 11.51
N GLU A 366 -16.91 11.46 12.25
CA GLU A 366 -18.34 11.81 12.20
C GLU A 366 -18.62 13.13 11.45
N GLY A 367 -17.57 13.86 11.07
CA GLY A 367 -17.71 15.11 10.34
C GLY A 367 -18.14 14.92 8.88
N ARG A 368 -18.47 16.04 8.24
CA ARG A 368 -19.04 16.08 6.88
C ARG A 368 -18.13 16.75 5.85
N SER A 369 -17.08 17.44 6.29
CA SER A 369 -16.22 18.25 5.41
C SER A 369 -15.07 17.42 4.81
N TRP A 370 -14.64 17.83 3.61
CA TRP A 370 -13.44 17.33 2.93
C TRP A 370 -12.22 17.43 3.83
N GLN A 371 -11.98 18.63 4.38
CA GLN A 371 -10.81 18.90 5.22
C GLN A 371 -10.83 18.07 6.50
N GLY A 372 -11.97 17.98 7.18
CA GLY A 372 -12.08 17.20 8.42
C GLY A 372 -11.78 15.72 8.21
N LEU A 373 -12.29 15.13 7.12
CA LEU A 373 -11.99 13.72 6.79
C LEU A 373 -10.49 13.52 6.51
N HIS A 374 -9.89 14.37 5.69
CA HIS A 374 -8.47 14.22 5.32
C HIS A 374 -7.54 14.48 6.51
N ARG A 375 -7.89 15.42 7.40
CA ARG A 375 -7.13 15.68 8.63
C ARG A 375 -7.25 14.53 9.63
N HIS A 376 -8.45 13.98 9.82
CA HIS A 376 -8.62 12.78 10.62
C HIS A 376 -7.78 11.63 10.06
N ALA A 377 -7.90 11.35 8.75
CA ALA A 377 -7.11 10.32 8.09
C ALA A 377 -5.59 10.53 8.26
N LEU A 378 -5.12 11.79 8.15
CA LEU A 378 -3.72 12.14 8.40
C LEU A 378 -3.30 11.86 9.84
N MET A 379 -4.11 12.25 10.84
CA MET A 379 -3.81 11.94 12.24
C MET A 379 -3.77 10.43 12.50
N THR A 380 -4.68 9.66 11.88
CA THR A 380 -4.67 8.19 11.96
C THR A 380 -3.41 7.60 11.32
N MET A 381 -2.94 8.13 10.18
CA MET A 381 -1.68 7.69 9.57
C MET A 381 -0.46 8.03 10.42
N ILE A 382 -0.42 9.21 11.03
CA ILE A 382 0.65 9.63 11.96
C ILE A 382 0.67 8.72 13.19
N ALA A 383 -0.50 8.45 13.79
CA ALA A 383 -0.63 7.50 14.89
C ALA A 383 -0.12 6.11 14.50
N TYR A 384 -0.48 5.64 13.30
CA TYR A 384 -0.03 4.35 12.79
C TYR A 384 1.49 4.30 12.60
N ALA A 385 2.08 5.34 12.01
CA ALA A 385 3.53 5.43 11.83
C ALA A 385 4.29 5.40 13.16
N PHE A 386 3.76 6.04 14.21
CA PHE A 386 4.31 5.95 15.57
C PHE A 386 4.27 4.52 16.12
N LEU A 387 3.17 3.79 15.93
CA LEU A 387 3.07 2.39 16.35
C LEU A 387 4.09 1.51 15.63
N GLN A 388 4.35 1.75 14.34
CA GLN A 388 5.40 1.04 13.60
C GLN A 388 6.81 1.42 14.06
N HIS A 389 7.04 2.69 14.38
CA HIS A 389 8.30 3.14 14.99
C HIS A 389 8.59 2.35 16.28
N ARG A 390 7.61 2.23 17.18
CA ARG A 390 7.76 1.44 18.41
C ARG A 390 7.96 -0.04 18.12
N ARG A 391 7.20 -0.61 17.18
CA ARG A 391 7.35 -2.02 16.77
C ARG A 391 8.77 -2.33 16.31
N LEU A 392 9.36 -1.46 15.48
CA LEU A 392 10.73 -1.58 15.00
C LEU A 392 11.75 -1.44 16.13
N ALA A 393 11.57 -0.47 17.03
CA ALA A 393 12.45 -0.28 18.19
C ALA A 393 12.45 -1.52 19.12
N HIS A 394 11.29 -2.10 19.39
CA HIS A 394 11.17 -3.32 20.19
C HIS A 394 11.80 -4.54 19.51
N ALA A 395 11.63 -4.71 18.19
CA ALA A 395 12.27 -5.79 17.43
C ALA A 395 13.81 -5.64 17.42
N GLY A 396 14.32 -4.42 17.28
CA GLY A 396 15.74 -4.10 17.35
C GLY A 396 16.34 -4.42 18.72
N ARG A 397 15.65 -4.06 19.81
CA ARG A 397 16.06 -4.39 21.18
C ARG A 397 16.11 -5.90 21.43
N LYS A 398 15.13 -6.67 20.96
CA LYS A 398 15.15 -8.14 21.08
C LYS A 398 16.34 -8.77 20.35
N LYS A 399 16.66 -8.30 19.13
CA LYS A 399 17.85 -8.76 18.38
C LYS A 399 19.16 -8.38 19.07
N LYS A 400 19.24 -7.19 19.68
CA LYS A 400 20.44 -6.75 20.44
C LYS A 400 20.62 -7.59 21.71
N ASN A 401 19.54 -7.86 22.46
CA ASN A 401 19.59 -8.71 23.66
C ASN A 401 19.95 -10.17 23.35
N GLN A 402 19.58 -10.70 22.18
CA GLN A 402 20.04 -12.01 21.72
C GLN A 402 21.53 -12.04 21.33
N ARG A 403 22.12 -10.89 20.96
CA ARG A 403 23.55 -10.76 20.65
C ARG A 403 24.43 -10.47 21.87
N THR A 404 23.84 -10.14 23.02
CA THR A 404 24.56 -9.83 24.27
C THR A 404 24.57 -10.97 25.29
N SER A 405 24.36 -12.22 24.87
CA SER A 405 24.83 -13.35 25.67
C SER A 405 26.36 -13.28 25.73
N ALA A 406 26.88 -13.12 26.95
CA ALA A 406 28.29 -12.96 27.22
C ALA A 406 29.14 -14.04 26.54
N SER A 407 30.27 -13.62 25.96
CA SER A 407 31.38 -14.52 25.62
C SER A 407 31.71 -15.34 26.88
N ALA A 408 31.50 -16.65 26.82
CA ALA A 408 32.04 -17.55 27.81
C ALA A 408 33.56 -17.53 27.67
N ASN A 409 34.23 -16.84 28.59
CA ASN A 409 35.68 -16.93 28.77
C ASN A 409 36.06 -18.42 28.87
N HIS A 410 36.96 -18.86 28.01
CA HIS A 410 37.54 -20.20 28.10
C HIS A 410 38.19 -20.38 29.47
N ALA A 411 37.78 -21.41 30.19
CA ALA A 411 38.38 -21.80 31.46
C ALA A 411 39.89 -22.03 31.27
N ARG A 412 40.70 -21.19 31.92
CA ARG A 412 42.14 -21.40 32.05
C ARG A 412 42.37 -22.72 32.80
N ARG A 413 43.12 -23.60 32.15
CA ARG A 413 43.64 -24.88 32.66
C ARG A 413 44.44 -24.64 33.95
N THR A 414 43.96 -25.18 35.07
CA THR A 414 44.64 -25.11 36.36
C THR A 414 45.85 -26.05 36.38
N SER A 415 46.97 -25.54 36.92
CA SER A 415 48.24 -26.24 37.08
C SER A 415 48.13 -27.34 38.13
N ARG A 416 48.61 -28.56 37.79
CA ARG A 416 48.79 -29.67 38.74
C ARG A 416 49.86 -29.30 39.77
N HIS A 417 49.48 -29.17 41.04
CA HIS A 417 50.44 -29.22 42.15
C HIS A 417 50.54 -30.66 42.70
N ARG A 418 51.77 -31.18 42.69
CA ARG A 418 52.21 -32.41 43.37
C ARG A 418 51.97 -32.29 44.88
N ARG A 419 51.36 -33.31 45.49
CA ARG A 419 51.46 -33.56 46.94
C ARG A 419 52.47 -34.67 47.19
N SER A 420 53.48 -34.35 47.98
CA SER A 420 54.48 -35.23 48.58
C SER A 420 53.88 -35.95 49.80
N HIS A 421 54.04 -37.27 49.88
CA HIS A 421 53.81 -38.05 51.10
C HIS A 421 55.13 -38.14 51.90
N PRO A 422 55.12 -37.96 53.24
CA PRO A 422 56.26 -38.27 54.08
C PRO A 422 56.32 -39.77 54.41
N SER A 423 57.55 -40.25 54.61
CA SER A 423 57.94 -41.64 54.86
C SER A 423 58.13 -41.94 56.36
N ALA A 424 58.25 -43.24 56.65
CA ALA A 424 58.73 -43.95 57.86
C ALA A 424 57.69 -44.24 58.97
N ALA A 425 57.68 -45.38 59.66
CA ALA A 425 58.68 -46.44 59.89
C ALA A 425 58.00 -47.82 60.11
N VAL A 426 58.56 -48.93 59.58
CA VAL A 426 59.36 -50.00 60.24
C VAL A 426 58.67 -50.76 61.39
N SER A 427 58.28 -52.01 61.13
CA SER A 427 58.85 -53.25 61.71
C SER A 427 58.39 -54.45 60.89
#